data_AF-A0AAE0B3S0-F1
#
_entry.id   AF-A0AAE0B3S0-F1
#
_cell.length_a   1.000
_cell.length_b   1.000
_cell.length_c   1.000
_cell.angle_alpha   90.00
_cell.angle_beta   90.00
_cell.angle_gamma   90.00
#
_symmetry.space_group_name_H-M   'P 1'
#
loop_
_entity.id
_entity.type
_entity.pdbx_description
1 polymer ?
#
loop_
_entity_poly.entity_id
_entity_poly.type
_entity_poly.pdbx_seq_one_letter_code
_entity_poly.pdbx_strand_id
1 'polypeptide(L)'
;MIRFLIKLGRRWIKSSMINCGTVLTVEMSFEVDRNFKKKVVQTAGKWWRAFKTTLTGKFVIPERDNFEGLKHPPEIYNFIEPCHWETFLKSRLTKEFMKRSSGKDEDHDRSVLWVEARKRAAKFVDESVEACAIKIQKLANDFATGTVNSDETNDILTMTLETPERSGRVRGVGQYVTQSTYFHMHRGQNVAEVKAFIEEQERKFNERTKRMEDDIARLKSELDTKAVIGQPTIATPQLTRVVVIYQ
;
A
#
# COMPACT_ATOMS: atom_id res chain seq x y z
N MET A 1 16.67 1.18 25.05
CA MET A 1 17.10 0.52 23.77
C MET A 1 17.00 1.44 22.54
N ILE A 2 16.25 2.56 22.55
CA ILE A 2 16.13 3.45 21.36
C ILE A 2 17.13 4.62 21.37
N ARG A 3 17.67 5.01 22.54
CA ARG A 3 18.92 5.81 22.63
C ARG A 3 20.12 5.15 21.90
N PHE A 4 20.04 3.84 21.63
CA PHE A 4 21.03 3.02 20.93
C PHE A 4 21.18 3.34 19.43
N LEU A 5 20.12 3.85 18.77
CA LEU A 5 20.04 3.87 17.31
C LEU A 5 20.54 5.18 16.68
N ILE A 6 20.73 6.22 17.49
CA ILE A 6 21.17 7.54 17.01
C ILE A 6 22.64 7.49 16.55
N LYS A 7 23.54 6.69 17.15
CA LYS A 7 24.99 6.75 16.81
C LYS A 7 25.47 5.82 15.68
N LEU A 8 24.62 4.92 15.16
CA LEU A 8 25.06 3.95 14.13
C LEU A 8 24.84 4.44 12.69
N GLY A 9 24.06 5.50 12.48
CA GLY A 9 23.93 6.20 11.21
C GLY A 9 25.05 7.21 10.95
N ARG A 10 26.32 6.79 11.00
CA ARG A 10 27.53 7.65 10.95
C ARG A 10 27.65 8.59 9.73
N ARG A 11 26.74 8.55 8.74
CA ARG A 11 26.86 9.35 7.50
C ARG A 11 25.76 10.39 7.28
N TRP A 12 24.66 10.37 8.04
CA TRP A 12 23.58 11.37 7.89
C TRP A 12 23.57 12.43 8.98
N ILE A 13 24.06 12.09 10.17
CA ILE A 13 23.93 12.96 11.35
C ILE A 13 24.95 14.10 11.37
N LYS A 14 26.10 13.96 10.70
CA LYS A 14 27.09 15.04 10.63
C LYS A 14 26.62 16.26 9.84
N SER A 15 25.65 16.12 8.93
CA SER A 15 25.17 17.26 8.12
C SER A 15 23.96 17.98 8.72
N SER A 16 23.21 17.34 9.64
CA SER A 16 22.02 17.94 10.26
C SER A 16 22.28 18.51 11.66
N MET A 17 23.43 18.21 12.27
CA MET A 17 23.76 18.62 13.65
C MET A 17 24.32 20.05 13.78
N ILE A 18 24.43 20.83 12.70
CA ILE A 18 24.95 22.21 12.77
C ILE A 18 23.83 23.22 13.07
N ASN A 19 22.55 22.88 12.84
CA ASN A 19 21.45 23.86 12.89
C ASN A 19 20.53 23.79 14.12
N CYS A 20 20.79 22.89 15.08
CA CYS A 20 20.12 22.92 16.38
C CYS A 20 21.24 22.94 17.43
N GLY A 21 21.43 24.09 18.08
CA GLY A 21 22.61 24.43 18.90
C GLY A 21 22.81 23.63 20.20
N THR A 22 22.43 22.35 20.23
CA THR A 22 22.69 21.45 21.35
C THR A 22 23.67 20.36 20.91
N VAL A 23 24.90 20.48 21.41
CA VAL A 23 25.90 19.42 21.34
C VAL A 23 25.35 18.24 22.16
N LEU A 24 24.72 17.27 21.50
CA LEU A 24 24.28 16.03 22.16
C LEU A 24 25.52 15.24 22.59
N THR A 25 25.90 15.41 23.85
CA THR A 25 26.87 14.58 24.55
C THR A 25 26.37 13.13 24.52
N VAL A 26 27.19 12.24 23.99
CA VAL A 26 26.87 10.81 23.96
C VAL A 26 26.98 10.31 25.40
N GLU A 27 25.86 10.22 26.11
CA GLU A 27 25.85 9.81 27.51
C GLU A 27 26.22 8.35 27.73
N MET A 28 26.14 7.49 26.69
CA MET A 28 26.42 6.06 26.84
C MET A 28 27.13 5.46 25.62
N SER A 29 28.32 4.90 25.87
CA SER A 29 29.04 4.04 24.93
C SER A 29 29.13 2.63 25.50
N PHE A 30 28.78 1.64 24.69
CA PHE A 30 28.96 0.23 25.02
C PHE A 30 30.10 -0.32 24.16
N GLU A 31 31.04 -1.01 24.79
CA GLU A 31 32.09 -1.72 24.07
C GLU A 31 31.49 -2.97 23.42
N VAL A 32 31.70 -3.10 22.12
CA VAL A 32 31.29 -4.28 21.36
C VAL A 32 32.55 -4.97 20.89
N ASP A 33 32.62 -6.26 21.16
CA ASP A 33 33.65 -7.12 20.61
C ASP A 33 33.73 -6.95 19.08
N ARG A 34 34.97 -6.85 18.57
CA ARG A 34 35.25 -6.55 17.16
C ARG A 34 34.59 -7.56 16.22
N ASN A 35 34.45 -8.82 16.64
CA ASN A 35 33.87 -9.92 15.86
C ASN A 35 32.36 -9.76 15.67
N PHE A 36 31.67 -9.15 16.63
CA PHE A 36 30.21 -8.97 16.59
C PHE A 36 29.77 -7.59 16.12
N LYS A 37 30.68 -6.63 16.05
CA LYS A 37 30.41 -5.25 15.63
C LYS A 37 29.58 -5.15 14.35
N LYS A 38 29.93 -5.92 13.31
CA LYS A 38 29.19 -5.91 12.03
C LYS A 38 27.75 -6.40 12.21
N LYS A 39 27.54 -7.51 12.93
CA LYS A 39 26.21 -8.09 13.17
C LYS A 39 25.34 -7.17 13.99
N VAL A 40 25.88 -6.60 15.08
CA VAL A 40 25.18 -5.64 15.94
C VAL A 40 24.73 -4.42 15.14
N VAL A 41 25.60 -3.84 14.31
CA VAL A 41 25.25 -2.68 13.48
C VAL A 41 24.19 -3.04 12.42
N GLN A 42 24.28 -4.22 11.82
CA GLN A 42 23.28 -4.67 10.86
C GLN A 42 21.90 -4.85 11.51
N THR A 43 21.83 -5.53 12.67
CA THR A 43 20.58 -5.76 13.40
C THR A 43 19.98 -4.44 13.88
N ALA A 44 20.80 -3.56 14.47
CA ALA A 44 20.39 -2.22 14.86
C ALA A 44 19.85 -1.44 13.66
N GLY A 45 20.54 -1.48 12.52
CA GLY A 45 20.08 -0.84 11.28
C GLY A 45 18.73 -1.39 10.80
N LYS A 46 18.48 -2.70 10.90
CA LYS A 46 17.18 -3.31 10.58
C LYS A 46 16.08 -2.79 11.50
N TRP A 47 16.32 -2.81 12.82
CA TRP A 47 15.35 -2.31 13.80
C TRP A 47 15.07 -0.82 13.64
N TRP A 48 16.08 -0.01 13.33
CA TRP A 48 15.89 1.42 13.05
C TRP A 48 15.05 1.68 11.81
N ARG A 49 15.27 0.90 10.74
CA ARG A 49 14.43 1.00 9.53
C ARG A 49 12.99 0.61 9.85
N ALA A 50 12.77 -0.52 10.52
CA ALA A 50 11.45 -0.98 10.94
C ALA A 50 10.72 0.04 11.80
N PHE A 51 11.41 0.57 12.82
CA PHE A 51 10.90 1.63 13.70
C PHE A 51 10.43 2.87 12.93
N LYS A 52 11.28 3.40 12.03
CA LYS A 52 10.91 4.55 11.20
C LYS A 52 9.73 4.24 10.27
N THR A 53 9.65 3.03 9.71
CA THR A 53 8.51 2.59 8.90
C THR A 53 7.23 2.56 9.72
N THR A 54 7.27 2.03 10.94
CA THR A 54 6.13 2.04 11.87
C THR A 54 5.70 3.47 12.22
N LEU A 55 6.65 4.36 12.52
CA LEU A 55 6.35 5.77 12.80
C LEU A 55 5.65 6.44 11.62
N THR A 56 6.21 6.27 10.41
CA THR A 56 5.64 6.85 9.21
C THR A 56 4.25 6.27 8.91
N GLY A 57 4.10 4.96 8.95
CA GLY A 57 2.84 4.30 8.60
C GLY A 57 1.70 4.54 9.58
N LYS A 58 1.98 4.54 10.89
CA LYS A 58 0.94 4.64 11.92
C LYS A 58 0.62 6.07 12.34
N PHE A 59 1.58 6.98 12.29
CA PHE A 59 1.42 8.32 12.84
C PHE A 59 1.53 9.42 11.78
N VAL A 60 2.44 9.29 10.81
CA VAL A 60 2.66 10.37 9.80
C VAL A 60 1.66 10.30 8.65
N ILE A 61 1.43 9.12 8.06
CA ILE A 61 0.54 8.96 6.90
C ILE A 61 -0.93 9.25 7.25
N PRO A 62 -1.48 8.78 8.39
CA PRO A 62 -2.88 9.05 8.74
C PRO A 62 -3.16 10.52 9.07
N GLU A 63 -2.22 11.20 9.71
CA GLU A 63 -2.38 12.60 10.13
C GLU A 63 -1.83 13.62 9.11
N ARG A 64 -1.58 13.19 7.87
CA ARG A 64 -1.01 14.04 6.80
C ARG A 64 -1.79 15.35 6.56
N ASP A 65 -3.09 15.33 6.83
CA ASP A 65 -4.02 16.44 6.60
C ASP A 65 -4.25 17.25 7.90
N ASN A 66 -3.86 16.71 9.06
CA ASN A 66 -4.00 17.34 10.38
C ASN A 66 -2.63 17.69 10.98
N PHE A 67 -2.13 18.88 10.65
CA PHE A 67 -0.82 19.37 11.10
C PHE A 67 -0.72 19.56 12.63
N GLU A 68 -1.84 19.70 13.35
CA GLU A 68 -1.86 19.88 14.81
C GLU A 68 -1.49 18.58 15.55
N GLY A 69 -1.92 17.42 15.05
CA GLY A 69 -1.56 16.11 15.62
C GLY A 69 -0.08 15.77 15.48
N LEU A 70 0.56 16.32 14.44
CA LEU A 70 1.97 16.07 14.12
C LEU A 70 2.94 16.96 14.90
N LYS A 71 2.51 17.97 15.66
CA LYS A 71 3.42 18.87 16.39
C LYS A 71 4.21 18.15 17.48
N HIS A 72 3.65 17.09 18.05
CA HIS A 72 4.27 16.32 19.12
C HIS A 72 4.56 14.88 18.66
N PRO A 73 5.74 14.32 19.03
CA PRO A 73 5.98 12.91 18.82
C PRO A 73 4.94 12.08 19.59
N PRO A 74 4.59 10.87 19.11
CA PRO A 74 3.65 10.00 19.81
C PRO A 74 4.08 9.75 21.26
N GLU A 75 3.15 9.77 22.21
CA GLU A 75 3.43 9.63 23.65
C GLU A 75 4.20 8.35 24.00
N ILE A 76 3.94 7.28 23.24
CA ILE A 76 4.63 5.97 23.35
C ILE A 76 6.16 6.10 23.13
N TYR A 77 6.58 7.17 22.45
CA TYR A 77 7.96 7.46 22.12
C TYR A 77 8.44 8.80 22.70
N ASN A 78 8.16 9.03 23.99
CA ASN A 78 8.60 10.21 24.76
C ASN A 78 10.11 10.50 24.76
N PHE A 79 10.95 9.53 24.36
CA PHE A 79 12.40 9.72 24.20
C PHE A 79 12.77 10.46 22.90
N ILE A 80 11.82 10.69 22.00
CA ILE A 80 12.04 11.48 20.78
C ILE A 80 11.91 12.95 21.14
N GLU A 81 13.01 13.68 21.07
CA GLU A 81 12.96 15.13 21.28
C GLU A 81 12.19 15.82 20.12
N PRO A 82 11.45 16.90 20.40
CA PRO A 82 10.66 17.62 19.39
C PRO A 82 11.47 18.06 18.16
N CYS A 83 12.73 18.47 18.34
CA CYS A 83 13.61 18.88 17.24
C CYS A 83 13.93 17.73 16.26
N HIS A 84 14.11 16.50 16.78
CA HIS A 84 14.34 15.32 15.97
C HIS A 84 13.07 14.88 15.25
N TRP A 85 11.93 15.05 15.90
CA TRP A 85 10.62 14.77 15.30
C TRP A 85 10.32 15.70 14.12
N GLU A 86 10.54 17.01 14.28
CA GLU A 86 10.35 17.98 13.19
C GLU A 86 11.25 17.67 11.98
N THR A 87 12.52 17.32 12.24
CA THR A 87 13.46 16.90 11.20
C THR A 87 12.98 15.63 10.48
N PHE A 88 12.42 14.68 11.24
CA PHE A 88 11.85 13.46 10.69
C PHE A 88 10.63 13.73 9.80
N LEU A 89 9.71 14.61 10.24
CA LEU A 89 8.55 15.01 9.45
C LEU A 89 8.95 15.69 8.14
N LYS A 90 9.90 16.64 8.19
CA LYS A 90 10.44 17.28 6.97
C LYS A 90 10.98 16.26 5.97
N SER A 91 11.63 15.19 6.44
CA SER A 91 12.11 14.11 5.57
C SER A 91 11.01 13.22 5.00
N ARG A 92 9.87 13.08 5.68
CA ARG A 92 8.78 12.15 5.32
C ARG A 92 7.67 12.80 4.51
N LEU A 93 7.47 14.11 4.69
CA LEU A 93 6.48 14.89 3.95
C LEU A 93 6.99 15.38 2.57
N THR A 94 8.22 15.01 2.17
CA THR A 94 8.71 15.36 0.83
C THR A 94 7.89 14.65 -0.24
N LYS A 95 7.58 15.36 -1.33
CA LYS A 95 6.84 14.82 -2.48
C LYS A 95 7.47 13.53 -3.03
N GLU A 96 8.81 13.48 -3.08
CA GLU A 96 9.56 12.30 -3.53
C GLU A 96 9.38 11.09 -2.59
N PHE A 97 9.41 11.31 -1.28
CA PHE A 97 9.21 10.23 -0.31
C PHE A 97 7.79 9.68 -0.43
N MET A 98 6.80 10.56 -0.56
CA MET A 98 5.39 10.19 -0.70
C MET A 98 5.14 9.39 -1.97
N LYS A 99 5.73 9.79 -3.11
CA LYS A 99 5.65 9.01 -4.36
C LYS A 99 6.18 7.59 -4.13
N ARG A 100 7.39 7.48 -3.56
CA ARG A 100 8.05 6.20 -3.27
C ARG A 100 7.29 5.34 -2.25
N SER A 101 6.68 5.94 -1.23
CA SER A 101 5.94 5.20 -0.18
C SER A 101 4.55 4.78 -0.62
N SER A 102 3.97 5.46 -1.61
CA SER A 102 2.63 5.15 -2.11
C SER A 102 2.56 3.84 -2.92
N GLY A 103 3.70 3.22 -3.22
CA GLY A 103 3.76 1.99 -4.02
C GLY A 103 3.27 2.17 -5.46
N LYS A 104 2.91 3.40 -5.86
CA LYS A 104 2.70 3.79 -7.24
C LYS A 104 4.08 3.98 -7.87
N ASP A 105 4.82 2.89 -7.96
CA ASP A 105 5.83 2.80 -8.99
C ASP A 105 5.03 2.94 -10.30
N GLU A 106 5.34 3.96 -11.09
CA GLU A 106 4.84 4.03 -12.46
C GLU A 106 5.13 2.65 -13.06
N ASP A 107 4.10 2.00 -13.63
CA ASP A 107 4.22 0.69 -14.22
C ASP A 107 5.07 0.84 -15.49
N HIS A 108 6.38 0.85 -15.27
CA HIS A 108 7.36 0.98 -16.32
C HIS A 108 7.40 -0.36 -17.02
N ASP A 109 7.18 -0.33 -18.34
CA ASP A 109 7.30 -1.54 -19.13
C ASP A 109 8.66 -2.21 -18.87
N ARG A 110 8.64 -3.54 -18.76
CA ARG A 110 9.79 -4.37 -18.40
C ARG A 110 10.97 -4.15 -19.33
N SER A 111 10.73 -3.80 -20.60
CA SER A 111 11.79 -3.47 -21.55
C SER A 111 12.55 -2.21 -21.13
N VAL A 112 11.87 -1.20 -20.59
CA VAL A 112 12.47 0.04 -20.07
C VAL A 112 13.36 -0.28 -18.87
N LEU A 113 12.85 -1.06 -17.91
CA LEU A 113 13.62 -1.49 -16.73
C LEU A 113 14.88 -2.29 -17.14
N TRP A 114 14.77 -3.14 -18.16
CA TRP A 114 15.90 -3.91 -18.68
C TRP A 114 17.01 -3.02 -19.27
N VAL A 115 16.62 -1.96 -20.00
CA VAL A 115 17.53 -0.97 -20.60
C VAL A 115 18.19 -0.14 -19.51
N GLU A 116 17.42 0.39 -18.55
CA GLU A 116 17.93 1.21 -17.45
C GLU A 116 18.93 0.45 -16.58
N ALA A 117 18.65 -0.81 -16.25
CA ALA A 117 19.55 -1.65 -15.47
C ALA A 117 20.92 -1.88 -16.14
N ARG A 118 21.03 -1.67 -17.46
CA ARG A 118 22.27 -1.85 -18.24
C ARG A 118 22.96 -0.54 -18.61
N LYS A 119 22.43 0.61 -18.18
CA LYS A 119 23.11 1.91 -18.28
C LYS A 119 23.99 2.10 -17.05
N ARG A 120 25.28 2.39 -17.25
CA ARG A 120 26.18 2.84 -16.16
C ARG A 120 26.50 4.32 -16.37
N ALA A 121 26.05 5.16 -15.44
CA ALA A 121 26.32 6.61 -15.44
C ALA A 121 25.96 7.34 -16.77
N ALA A 122 24.95 6.82 -17.50
CA ALA A 122 24.44 7.28 -18.81
C ALA A 122 25.06 6.68 -20.08
N LYS A 123 26.01 5.74 -20.00
CA LYS A 123 26.50 4.99 -21.18
C LYS A 123 26.19 3.51 -21.07
N PHE A 124 25.94 2.87 -22.22
CA PHE A 124 25.90 1.42 -22.33
C PHE A 124 27.33 0.88 -22.28
N VAL A 125 27.49 -0.28 -21.65
CA VAL A 125 28.80 -0.95 -21.53
C VAL A 125 29.13 -1.77 -22.78
N ASP A 126 28.10 -2.23 -23.50
CA ASP A 126 28.20 -3.19 -24.60
C ASP A 126 27.37 -2.69 -25.79
N GLU A 127 27.94 -2.76 -27.00
CA GLU A 127 27.31 -2.39 -28.26
C GLU A 127 26.11 -3.29 -28.59
N SER A 128 26.19 -4.58 -28.20
CA SER A 128 25.06 -5.51 -28.36
C SER A 128 23.83 -5.08 -27.56
N VAL A 129 24.06 -4.55 -26.36
CA VAL A 129 22.99 -4.04 -25.49
C VAL A 129 22.40 -2.75 -26.05
N GLU A 130 23.22 -1.89 -26.63
CA GLU A 130 22.76 -0.67 -27.30
C GLU A 130 21.91 -0.99 -28.53
N ALA A 131 22.32 -1.95 -29.35
CA ALA A 131 21.51 -2.45 -30.47
C ALA A 131 20.15 -3.00 -30.00
N CYS A 132 20.13 -3.74 -28.89
CA CYS A 132 18.88 -4.21 -28.28
C CYS A 132 17.99 -3.05 -27.79
N ALA A 133 18.58 -2.01 -27.18
CA ALA A 133 17.82 -0.84 -26.74
C ALA A 133 17.20 -0.08 -27.93
N ILE A 134 17.90 0.02 -29.05
CA ILE A 134 17.38 0.61 -30.29
C ILE A 134 16.23 -0.25 -30.85
N LYS A 135 16.36 -1.59 -30.84
CA LYS A 135 15.28 -2.50 -31.25
C LYS A 135 14.04 -2.35 -30.36
N ILE A 136 14.22 -2.25 -29.03
CA ILE A 136 13.13 -2.03 -28.07
C ILE A 136 12.37 -0.74 -28.41
N GLN A 137 13.07 0.36 -28.69
CA GLN A 137 12.44 1.62 -29.04
C GLN A 137 11.63 1.54 -30.34
N LYS A 138 12.17 0.85 -31.36
CA LYS A 138 11.46 0.62 -32.62
C LYS A 138 10.18 -0.18 -32.40
N LEU A 139 10.29 -1.34 -31.73
CA LEU A 139 9.13 -2.17 -31.41
C LEU A 139 8.11 -1.42 -30.57
N ALA A 140 8.53 -0.65 -29.56
CA ALA A 140 7.63 0.16 -28.75
C ALA A 140 6.81 1.15 -29.58
N ASN A 141 7.41 1.76 -30.61
CA ASN A 141 6.70 2.61 -31.55
C ASN A 141 5.72 1.80 -32.42
N ASP A 142 6.14 0.63 -32.92
CA ASP A 142 5.30 -0.26 -33.73
C ASP A 142 4.08 -0.80 -32.94
N PHE A 143 4.25 -1.00 -31.63
CA PHE A 143 3.17 -1.31 -30.69
C PHE A 143 2.22 -0.13 -30.50
N ALA A 144 2.75 1.10 -30.38
CA ALA A 144 1.93 2.30 -30.28
C ALA A 144 1.11 2.57 -31.55
N THR A 145 1.62 2.19 -32.73
CA THR A 145 0.91 2.30 -34.02
C THR A 145 -0.04 1.14 -34.29
N GLY A 146 -0.07 0.10 -33.44
CA GLY A 146 -0.94 -1.07 -33.59
C GLY A 146 -0.55 -1.99 -34.75
N THR A 147 0.71 -1.92 -35.20
CA THR A 147 1.22 -2.73 -36.33
C THR A 147 1.60 -4.15 -35.90
N VAL A 148 1.93 -4.33 -34.63
CA VAL A 148 2.34 -5.61 -34.03
C VAL A 148 1.46 -5.91 -32.81
N ASN A 149 0.89 -7.11 -32.75
CA ASN A 149 0.18 -7.60 -31.58
C ASN A 149 1.15 -8.30 -30.62
N SER A 150 0.97 -8.10 -29.32
CA SER A 150 1.68 -8.89 -28.31
C SER A 150 0.85 -10.12 -27.99
N ASP A 151 1.48 -11.30 -28.04
CA ASP A 151 0.89 -12.46 -27.39
C ASP A 151 1.00 -12.27 -25.86
N GLU A 152 0.15 -12.94 -25.08
CA GLU A 152 0.14 -12.88 -23.60
C GLU A 152 1.52 -13.19 -22.95
N THR A 153 2.44 -13.83 -23.68
CA THR A 153 3.79 -14.17 -23.21
C THR A 153 4.94 -13.59 -24.05
N ASN A 154 4.67 -13.03 -25.24
CA ASN A 154 5.67 -12.43 -26.12
C ASN A 154 5.57 -10.90 -26.06
N ASP A 155 6.11 -10.33 -25.00
CA ASP A 155 6.26 -8.89 -24.85
C ASP A 155 7.47 -8.35 -25.65
N ILE A 156 7.58 -7.01 -25.73
CA ILE A 156 8.62 -6.27 -26.48
C ILE A 156 10.03 -6.81 -26.17
N LEU A 157 10.29 -7.10 -24.90
CA LEU A 157 11.60 -7.57 -24.46
C LEU A 157 11.89 -9.01 -24.94
N THR A 158 10.88 -9.89 -24.93
CA THR A 158 11.02 -11.27 -25.42
C THR A 158 11.22 -11.29 -26.94
N MET A 159 10.47 -10.44 -27.66
CA MET A 159 10.64 -10.27 -29.11
C MET A 159 12.03 -9.72 -29.46
N THR A 160 12.53 -8.73 -28.71
CA THR A 160 13.85 -8.13 -28.98
C THR A 160 15.00 -9.11 -28.82
N LEU A 161 14.94 -9.94 -27.78
CA LEU A 161 16.01 -10.88 -27.43
C LEU A 161 15.89 -12.21 -28.17
N GLU A 162 14.83 -12.42 -28.95
CA GLU A 162 14.54 -13.62 -29.75
C GLU A 162 14.67 -14.93 -28.95
N THR A 163 14.52 -14.85 -27.62
CA THR A 163 14.71 -15.97 -26.70
C THR A 163 13.54 -16.03 -25.72
N PRO A 164 12.84 -17.17 -25.62
CA PRO A 164 11.72 -17.30 -24.70
C PRO A 164 12.18 -17.18 -23.25
N GLU A 165 11.26 -16.74 -22.39
CA GLU A 165 11.54 -16.58 -20.96
C GLU A 165 11.67 -17.94 -20.26
N ARG A 166 12.54 -18.02 -19.25
CA ARG A 166 12.70 -19.28 -18.49
C ARG A 166 11.57 -19.41 -17.46
N SER A 167 11.07 -20.63 -17.28
CA SER A 167 9.92 -20.97 -16.41
C SER A 167 10.03 -20.48 -14.95
N GLY A 168 11.24 -20.23 -14.44
CA GLY A 168 11.47 -19.82 -13.04
C GLY A 168 11.86 -18.35 -12.82
N ARG A 169 12.07 -17.54 -13.88
CA ARG A 169 12.57 -16.17 -13.71
C ARG A 169 12.20 -15.28 -14.88
N VAL A 170 11.56 -14.15 -14.59
CA VAL A 170 11.25 -13.11 -15.57
C VAL A 170 12.38 -12.07 -15.61
N ARG A 171 12.96 -11.80 -16.80
CA ARG A 171 14.01 -10.78 -16.98
C ARG A 171 13.48 -9.39 -16.65
N GLY A 172 14.31 -8.50 -16.09
CA GLY A 172 13.95 -7.09 -15.86
C GLY A 172 13.05 -6.82 -14.65
N VAL A 173 12.38 -7.83 -14.08
CA VAL A 173 11.41 -7.67 -12.97
C VAL A 173 12.00 -7.98 -11.60
N GLY A 174 13.12 -8.73 -11.55
CA GLY A 174 13.84 -9.05 -10.30
C GLY A 174 13.86 -10.54 -9.97
N GLN A 175 14.38 -10.86 -8.78
CA GLN A 175 14.40 -12.25 -8.29
C GLN A 175 13.01 -12.67 -7.76
N TYR A 176 12.71 -13.97 -7.83
CA TYR A 176 11.49 -14.60 -7.30
C TYR A 176 10.17 -14.29 -8.03
N VAL A 177 10.22 -13.65 -9.20
CA VAL A 177 9.05 -13.47 -10.06
C VAL A 177 9.03 -14.53 -11.17
N THR A 178 8.00 -15.37 -11.17
CA THR A 178 7.79 -16.42 -12.18
C THR A 178 6.97 -15.87 -13.35
N GLN A 179 7.11 -16.49 -14.53
CA GLN A 179 6.34 -16.11 -15.73
C GLN A 179 4.83 -16.11 -15.44
N SER A 180 4.33 -17.16 -14.78
CA SER A 180 2.91 -17.26 -14.39
C SER A 180 2.44 -16.13 -13.48
N THR A 181 3.29 -15.65 -12.58
CA THR A 181 2.95 -14.56 -11.66
C THR A 181 2.94 -13.22 -12.37
N TYR A 182 3.89 -12.99 -13.28
CA TYR A 182 4.04 -11.71 -13.98
C TYR A 182 3.00 -11.52 -15.09
N PHE A 183 2.83 -12.52 -15.96
CA PHE A 183 1.86 -12.48 -17.06
C PHE A 183 0.45 -12.91 -16.62
N HIS A 184 0.20 -12.98 -15.32
CA HIS A 184 -1.08 -13.41 -14.73
C HIS A 184 -1.62 -14.71 -15.33
N MET A 185 -0.73 -15.63 -15.70
CA MET A 185 -1.14 -16.91 -16.29
C MET A 185 -1.83 -17.73 -15.21
N HIS A 186 -3.05 -18.17 -15.48
CA HIS A 186 -3.76 -19.10 -14.61
C HIS A 186 -2.94 -20.40 -14.51
N ARG A 187 -2.23 -20.59 -13.40
CA ARG A 187 -1.70 -21.92 -13.06
C ARG A 187 -2.92 -22.80 -12.94
N GLY A 188 -3.02 -23.84 -13.76
CA GLY A 188 -4.19 -24.71 -13.84
C GLY A 188 -4.71 -25.08 -12.46
N GLN A 189 -5.67 -24.31 -11.97
CA GLN A 189 -6.49 -24.71 -10.84
C GLN A 189 -7.30 -25.89 -11.35
N ASN A 190 -7.61 -26.84 -10.47
CA ASN A 190 -8.57 -27.88 -10.84
C ASN A 190 -9.92 -27.17 -11.04
N VAL A 191 -10.22 -26.80 -12.30
CA VAL A 191 -11.38 -25.97 -12.66
C VAL A 191 -12.67 -26.62 -12.17
N ALA A 192 -12.70 -27.95 -12.07
CA ALA A 192 -13.83 -28.69 -11.53
C ALA A 192 -14.01 -28.47 -10.01
N GLU A 193 -12.92 -28.42 -9.24
CA GLU A 193 -12.98 -28.18 -7.79
C GLU A 193 -13.41 -26.75 -7.47
N VAL A 194 -12.88 -25.77 -8.21
CA VAL A 194 -13.27 -24.35 -8.05
C VAL A 194 -14.72 -24.15 -8.47
N LYS A 195 -15.16 -24.78 -9.57
CA LYS A 195 -16.55 -24.72 -10.03
C LYS A 195 -17.51 -25.33 -9.01
N ALA A 196 -17.18 -26.50 -8.47
CA ALA A 196 -17.97 -27.15 -7.42
C ALA A 196 -18.05 -26.29 -6.14
N PHE A 197 -16.97 -25.59 -5.78
CA PHE A 197 -16.99 -24.66 -4.65
C PHE A 197 -17.90 -23.45 -4.90
N ILE A 198 -17.85 -22.86 -6.10
CA ILE A 198 -18.71 -21.74 -6.49
C ILE A 198 -20.18 -22.16 -6.44
N GLU A 199 -20.53 -23.30 -7.05
CA GLU A 199 -21.90 -23.84 -7.06
C GLU A 199 -22.42 -24.08 -5.62
N GLU A 200 -21.58 -24.57 -4.71
CA GLU A 200 -21.94 -24.75 -3.30
C GLU A 200 -22.14 -23.41 -2.56
N GLN A 201 -21.34 -22.38 -2.87
CA GLN A 201 -21.56 -21.03 -2.31
C GLN A 201 -22.86 -20.41 -2.83
N GLU A 202 -23.15 -20.57 -4.13
CA GLU A 202 -24.39 -20.09 -4.74
C GLU A 202 -25.61 -20.78 -4.11
N ARG A 203 -25.55 -22.09 -3.85
CA ARG A 203 -26.61 -22.82 -3.15
C ARG A 203 -26.87 -22.25 -1.76
N LYS A 204 -25.82 -22.06 -0.96
CA LYS A 204 -25.94 -21.48 0.40
C LYS A 204 -26.48 -20.06 0.37
N PHE A 205 -26.03 -19.26 -0.60
CA PHE A 205 -26.52 -17.90 -0.79
C PHE A 205 -28.00 -17.92 -1.13
N ASN A 206 -28.43 -18.78 -2.05
CA ASN A 206 -29.82 -18.91 -2.47
C ASN A 206 -30.73 -19.40 -1.33
N GLU A 207 -30.27 -20.35 -0.52
CA GLU A 207 -31.00 -20.80 0.68
C GLU A 207 -31.17 -19.68 1.70
N ARG A 208 -30.14 -18.86 1.91
CA ARG A 208 -30.21 -17.69 2.79
C ARG A 208 -31.18 -16.65 2.24
N THR A 209 -31.15 -16.39 0.93
CA THR A 209 -32.09 -15.46 0.27
C THR A 209 -33.52 -15.93 0.42
N LYS A 210 -33.80 -17.22 0.20
CA LYS A 210 -35.13 -17.80 0.41
C LYS A 210 -35.62 -17.64 1.85
N ARG A 211 -34.78 -17.90 2.85
CA ARG A 211 -35.13 -17.67 4.27
C ARG A 211 -35.47 -16.21 4.53
N MET A 212 -34.69 -15.27 3.98
CA MET A 212 -34.97 -13.85 4.10
C MET A 212 -36.28 -13.47 3.40
N GLU A 213 -36.57 -14.03 2.23
CA GLU A 213 -37.83 -13.82 1.53
C GLU A 213 -39.03 -14.34 2.33
N ASP A 214 -38.91 -15.53 2.94
CA ASP A 214 -39.92 -16.11 3.82
C ASP A 214 -40.14 -15.25 5.08
N ASP A 215 -39.05 -14.74 5.69
CA ASP A 215 -39.12 -13.82 6.82
C ASP A 215 -39.78 -12.48 6.44
N ILE A 216 -39.46 -11.94 5.26
CA ILE A 216 -40.10 -10.73 4.73
C ILE A 216 -41.60 -10.99 4.50
N ALA A 217 -41.98 -12.14 3.96
CA ALA A 217 -43.37 -12.51 3.74
C ALA A 217 -44.14 -12.64 5.07
N ARG A 218 -43.52 -13.25 6.11
CA ARG A 218 -44.08 -13.31 7.46
C ARG A 218 -44.27 -11.94 8.09
N LEU A 219 -43.24 -11.09 8.02
CA LEU A 219 -43.32 -9.73 8.57
C LEU A 219 -44.39 -8.89 7.87
N LYS A 220 -44.59 -9.07 6.56
CA LYS A 220 -45.66 -8.41 5.81
C LYS A 220 -47.05 -8.85 6.29
N SER A 221 -47.30 -10.15 6.49
CA SER A 221 -48.59 -10.63 6.99
C SER A 221 -48.86 -10.23 8.46
N GLU A 222 -47.81 -10.13 9.28
CA GLU A 222 -47.90 -9.57 10.63
C GLU A 222 -48.25 -8.07 10.63
N LEU A 223 -47.75 -7.31 9.66
CA LEU A 223 -48.12 -5.90 9.46
C LEU A 223 -49.58 -5.76 9.01
N ASP A 224 -50.02 -6.60 8.06
CA ASP A 224 -51.39 -6.58 7.56
C ASP A 224 -52.42 -6.92 8.66
N THR A 225 -52.12 -7.90 9.52
CA THR A 225 -52.98 -8.27 10.66
C THR A 225 -53.02 -7.21 11.76
N LYS A 226 -51.91 -6.50 11.99
CA LYS A 226 -51.86 -5.35 12.93
C LYS A 226 -52.57 -4.10 12.39
N ALA A 227 -52.65 -3.92 11.07
CA ALA A 227 -53.45 -2.86 10.47
C ALA A 227 -54.97 -3.07 10.67
N VAL A 228 -55.41 -4.33 10.85
CA VAL A 228 -56.83 -4.68 11.10
C VAL A 228 -57.23 -4.52 12.58
N ILE A 229 -56.28 -4.65 13.52
CA ILE A 229 -56.53 -4.47 14.96
C ILE A 229 -56.09 -3.08 15.40
N GLY A 230 -56.93 -2.07 15.10
CA GLY A 230 -57.09 -0.83 15.86
C GLY A 230 -55.87 0.08 16.07
N GLN A 231 -55.77 1.13 15.25
CA GLN A 231 -55.27 2.40 15.78
C GLN A 231 -56.22 2.86 16.91
N PRO A 232 -55.77 3.16 18.13
CA PRO A 232 -56.63 3.81 19.11
C PRO A 232 -57.04 5.17 18.54
N THR A 233 -58.35 5.35 18.37
CA THR A 233 -58.97 6.63 18.02
C THR A 233 -58.55 7.63 19.10
N ILE A 234 -57.56 8.48 18.81
CA ILE A 234 -57.26 9.63 19.64
C ILE A 234 -58.49 10.53 19.52
N ALA A 235 -59.36 10.50 20.52
CA ALA A 235 -60.46 11.43 20.64
C ALA A 235 -59.86 12.85 20.64
N THR A 236 -60.09 13.59 19.55
CA THR A 236 -59.81 15.02 19.49
C THR A 236 -60.60 15.70 20.60
N PRO A 237 -59.96 16.37 21.57
CA PRO A 237 -60.69 17.10 22.59
C PRO A 237 -61.47 18.23 21.91
N GLN A 238 -62.80 18.20 22.08
CA GLN A 238 -63.68 19.26 21.62
C GLN A 238 -63.27 20.56 22.33
N LEU A 239 -62.85 21.57 21.57
CA LEU A 239 -62.60 22.93 22.08
C LEU A 239 -63.90 23.46 22.69
N THR A 240 -64.00 23.41 24.01
CA THR A 240 -65.09 24.03 24.75
C THR A 240 -64.92 25.53 24.65
N ARG A 241 -65.83 26.18 23.92
CA ARG A 241 -65.92 27.64 23.83
C ARG A 241 -66.37 28.16 25.20
N VAL A 242 -65.42 28.59 26.03
CA VAL A 242 -65.71 29.34 27.24
C VAL A 242 -66.27 30.71 26.81
N VAL A 243 -67.57 30.89 26.93
CA VAL A 243 -68.21 32.20 26.79
C VAL A 243 -68.06 32.90 28.13
N VAL A 244 -67.13 33.85 28.21
CA VAL A 244 -67.02 34.77 29.34
C VAL A 244 -68.12 35.82 29.17
N ILE A 245 -69.16 35.72 29.97
CA ILE A 245 -70.21 36.75 30.05
C ILE A 245 -69.70 37.82 31.02
N TYR A 246 -69.53 39.04 30.52
CA TYR A 246 -69.33 40.22 31.36
C TYR A 246 -70.64 41.02 31.40
N GLN A 247 -71.02 41.36 32.64
CA GLN A 247 -72.12 42.22 33.10
C GLN A 247 -73.49 41.56 33.24
#